data_AF-A0A2S7KZ16-F1
#
_entry.id   AF-A0A2S7KZ16-F1
#
_cell.length_a   1.000
_cell.length_b   1.000
_cell.length_c   1.000
_cell.angle_alpha   90.00
_cell.angle_beta   90.00
_cell.angle_gamma   90.00
#
_symmetry.space_group_name_H-M   'P 1'
#
loop_
_entity.id
_entity.type
_entity.pdbx_description
1 polymer ?
#
loop_
_entity_poly.entity_id
_entity_poly.type
_entity_poly.pdbx_seq_one_letter_code
_entity_poly.pdbx_strand_id
1 'polypeptide(L)' 'MIKKMAKKKNNLILIIPAFLLMGMALGIQTQSVLKQSIIGLIVGIVVYFFLSYRNKKINSNK' A
#
# COMPACT_ATOMS: atom_id res chain seq x y z
N MET A 1 -13.87 9.00 -33.33
CA MET A 1 -12.98 8.14 -32.51
C MET A 1 -12.75 8.83 -31.17
N ILE A 2 -13.48 8.47 -30.12
CA ILE A 2 -13.46 9.18 -28.82
C ILE A 2 -12.39 8.54 -27.93
N LYS A 3 -11.27 9.25 -27.72
CA LYS A 3 -10.21 8.84 -26.80
C LYS A 3 -10.67 9.14 -25.36
N LYS A 4 -11.35 8.20 -24.70
CA LYS A 4 -11.62 8.28 -23.25
C LYS A 4 -10.28 8.09 -22.53
N MET A 5 -9.70 9.16 -21.98
CA MET A 5 -8.62 9.00 -21.02
C MET A 5 -9.20 8.35 -19.76
N ALA A 6 -8.87 7.08 -19.53
CA ALA A 6 -9.29 6.34 -18.36
C ALA A 6 -8.84 7.09 -17.10
N LYS A 7 -9.81 7.50 -16.27
CA LYS A 7 -9.56 8.15 -14.99
C LYS A 7 -8.67 7.22 -14.16
N LYS A 8 -7.43 7.62 -13.89
CA LYS A 8 -6.47 6.82 -13.10
C LYS A 8 -7.07 6.56 -11.72
N LYS A 9 -7.47 5.31 -11.46
CA LYS A 9 -8.02 4.91 -10.17
C LYS A 9 -6.88 4.91 -9.15
N ASN A 10 -6.89 5.85 -8.21
CA ASN A 10 -5.88 5.93 -7.15
C ASN A 10 -6.10 4.79 -6.14
N ASN A 11 -5.55 3.62 -6.46
CA ASN A 11 -5.58 2.41 -5.63
C ASN A 11 -4.55 2.42 -4.48
N LEU A 12 -3.98 3.58 -4.11
CA LEU A 12 -2.95 3.68 -3.08
C LEU A 12 -3.36 3.14 -1.71
N ILE A 13 -4.67 3.15 -1.43
CA ILE A 13 -5.24 2.58 -0.20
C ILE A 13 -5.03 1.05 -0.14
N LEU A 14 -4.92 0.34 -1.27
CA LEU A 14 -4.70 -1.12 -1.29
C LEU A 14 -3.30 -1.52 -0.80
N ILE A 15 -2.38 -0.57 -0.64
CA ILE A 15 -1.04 -0.87 -0.14
C ILE A 15 -1.10 -1.38 1.30
N ILE A 16 -2.00 -0.83 2.12
CA ILE A 16 -2.15 -1.20 3.54
C ILE A 16 -2.60 -2.66 3.69
N PRO A 17 -3.70 -3.13 3.07
CA PRO A 17 -4.10 -4.53 3.15
C PRO A 17 -3.09 -5.48 2.50
N ALA A 18 -2.36 -5.04 1.46
CA ALA A 18 -1.30 -5.86 0.86
C ALA A 18 -0.16 -6.14 1.86
N PHE A 19 0.34 -5.11 2.56
CA PHE A 19 1.39 -5.26 3.56
C PHE A 19 0.93 -6.02 4.82
N LEU A 20 -0.33 -5.87 5.22
CA LEU A 20 -0.93 -6.66 6.30
C LEU A 20 -0.93 -8.16 5.96
N LEU A 21 -1.41 -8.52 4.77
CA LEU A 21 -1.43 -9.90 4.28
C LEU A 21 -0.02 -10.47 4.14
N MET A 22 0.94 -9.66 3.69
CA MET A 22 2.35 -10.06 3.61
C MET A 22 2.93 -10.36 4.99
N GLY A 23 2.65 -9.51 6.00
CA GLY A 23 3.05 -9.75 7.39
C GLY A 23 2.40 -11.00 7.99
N MET A 24 1.13 -11.25 7.68
CA MET A 24 0.47 -12.49 8.09
C MET A 24 1.09 -13.72 7.44
N ALA A 25 1.39 -13.70 6.13
CA ALA A 25 2.00 -14.81 5.42
C ALA A 25 3.38 -15.19 5.99
N LEU A 26 4.22 -14.18 6.24
CA LEU A 26 5.52 -14.38 6.89
C LEU A 26 5.36 -14.85 8.34
N GLY A 27 4.34 -14.36 9.04
CA GLY A 27 4.03 -14.78 10.40
C GLY A 27 3.53 -16.21 10.52
N ILE A 28 2.80 -16.72 9.52
CA ILE A 28 2.43 -18.13 9.41
C ILE A 28 3.69 -18.98 9.21
N GLN A 29 4.61 -18.51 8.36
CA GLN A 29 5.89 -19.18 8.12
C GLN A 29 6.76 -19.24 9.38
N THR A 30 6.82 -18.17 10.18
CA THR A 30 7.67 -18.11 11.38
C THR A 30 6.95 -18.47 12.68
N GLN A 31 5.74 -19.07 12.60
CA GLN A 31 4.87 -19.39 13.74
C GLN A 31 4.63 -18.22 14.72
N SER A 32 4.74 -16.99 14.23
CA SER A 32 4.65 -15.75 15.02
C SER A 32 3.76 -14.73 14.31
N VAL A 33 2.55 -15.18 13.96
CA VAL A 33 1.55 -14.44 13.16
C VAL A 33 1.28 -13.04 13.72
N LEU A 34 1.04 -12.92 15.03
CA LEU A 34 0.70 -11.63 15.63
C LEU A 34 1.87 -10.63 15.56
N LYS A 35 3.09 -11.06 15.86
CA LYS A 35 4.29 -10.19 15.82
C LYS A 35 4.57 -9.71 14.40
N GLN A 36 4.56 -10.64 13.44
CA GLN A 36 4.82 -10.33 12.03
C GLN A 36 3.70 -9.51 11.38
N SER A 37 2.44 -9.74 11.76
CA SER A 37 1.30 -8.94 11.29
C SER A 37 1.39 -7.49 11.78
N ILE A 38 1.82 -7.25 13.03
CA ILE A 38 2.03 -5.89 13.57
C ILE A 38 3.14 -5.19 12.80
N ILE A 39 4.25 -5.88 12.54
CA ILE A 39 5.37 -5.35 11.75
C ILE A 39 4.92 -5.02 10.32
N GLY A 40 4.19 -5.92 9.66
CA GLY A 40 3.63 -5.69 8.33
C GLY A 40 2.67 -4.50 8.28
N LEU A 41 1.86 -4.30 9.32
CA LEU A 41 0.96 -3.16 9.44
C LEU A 41 1.74 -1.84 9.60
N ILE A 42 2.75 -1.80 10.46
CA ILE A 42 3.62 -0.63 10.65
C ILE A 42 4.34 -0.26 9.35
N VAL A 43 4.96 -1.24 8.68
CA VAL A 43 5.63 -1.04 7.39
C VAL A 43 4.64 -0.55 6.34
N GLY A 44 3.44 -1.13 6.28
CA GLY A 44 2.37 -0.72 5.37
C GLY A 44 1.94 0.74 5.55
N ILE A 45 1.85 1.22 6.80
CA ILE A 45 1.55 2.62 7.11
C ILE A 45 2.68 3.55 6.65
N VAL A 46 3.93 3.21 6.94
CA VAL A 46 5.10 4.01 6.53
C VAL A 46 5.16 4.14 5.00
N VAL A 47 4.99 3.03 4.29
CA VAL A 47 4.98 2.98 2.83
C VAL A 47 3.79 3.75 2.26
N TYR A 48 2.59 3.61 2.85
CA TYR A 48 1.42 4.41 2.47
C TYR A 48 1.68 5.90 2.60
N PHE A 49 2.27 6.35 3.71
CA PHE A 49 2.56 7.77 3.93
C PHE A 49 3.56 8.30 2.89
N PHE A 50 4.63 7.53 2.63
CA PHE A 50 5.64 7.89 1.63
C PHE A 50 5.04 7.98 0.21
N LEU A 51 4.25 6.98 -0.20
CA LEU A 51 3.61 6.98 -1.50
C LEU A 51 2.53 8.06 -1.62
N SER A 52 1.75 8.31 -0.57
CA SER A 52 0.73 9.35 -0.54
C SER A 52 1.37 10.74 -0.71
N TYR A 53 2.47 11.00 0.00
CA TYR A 53 3.27 12.22 -0.15
C TYR A 53 3.79 12.40 -1.57
N ARG A 54 4.35 11.35 -2.17
CA ARG A 54 4.86 11.38 -3.56
C ARG A 54 3.74 11.54 -4.59
N ASN A 55 2.60 10.87 -4.39
CA ASN A 55 1.46 10.94 -5.30
C ASN A 55 0.84 12.34 -5.34
N LYS A 56 0.81 13.05 -4.19
CA LYS A 56 0.36 14.44 -4.11
C LYS A 56 1.26 15.39 -4.93
N LYS A 57 2.58 15.16 -4.92
CA LYS A 57 3.56 15.93 -5.71
C LYS A 57 3.44 15.67 -7.23
N ILE A 58 3.12 14.43 -7.63
CA ILE A 58 2.96 14.06 -9.05
C ILE A 58 1.66 14.63 -9.64
N ASN A 59 0.57 14.67 -8.87
CA ASN A 59 -0.71 15.23 -9.33
C ASN A 59 -0.71 16.77 -9.33
N SER A 60 0.23 17.41 -8.62
CA SER A 60 0.39 18.89 -8.61
C SER A 60 1.30 19.41 -9.73
N ASN A 61 2.06 18.53 -10.40
CA ASN A 61 2.94 18.84 -11.53
C ASN A 61 2.34 18.42 -12.89
N LYS A 62 1.01 18.27 -12.95
CA LYS A 62 0.25 18.03 -14.17
C LYS A 62 -0.74 19.17 -14.38
#